data_AF-A0A4R3NCL7-F1
#
_entry.id   AF-A0A4R3NCL7-F1
#
_cell.length_a   1.000
_cell.length_b   1.000
_cell.length_c   1.000
_cell.angle_alpha   90.00
_cell.angle_beta   90.00
_cell.angle_gamma   90.00
#
_symmetry.space_group_name_H-M   'P 1'
#
loop_
_entity.id
_entity.type
_entity.pdbx_description
1 polymer ?
#
loop_
_entity_poly.entity_id
_entity_poly.type
_entity_poly.pdbx_seq_one_letter_code
_entity_poly.pdbx_strand_id
1 'polypeptide(L)' 'MNIHKNARLTPLRREEMAIAVLDGALTKAQAALVYAVSSKIVSRCV' A
#
# COMPACT_ATOMS: atom_id res chain seq x y z
N MET A 1 22.67 -3.67 3.39
CA MET A 1 21.34 -3.90 2.79
C MET A 1 20.53 -2.61 2.89
N ASN A 2 20.73 -1.67 1.96
CA ASN A 2 20.05 -0.37 1.96
C ASN A 2 18.69 -0.52 1.29
N ILE A 3 17.67 -0.52 2.13
CA ILE A 3 16.31 -0.98 1.87
C ILE A 3 15.57 0.10 1.07
N HIS A 4 15.75 0.12 -0.25
CA HIS A 4 14.80 0.76 -1.16
C HIS A 4 13.51 -0.10 -1.32
N LYS A 5 13.05 -0.81 -0.27
CA LYS A 5 11.95 -1.80 -0.36
C LYS A 5 10.53 -1.22 -0.38
N ASN A 6 10.39 0.10 -0.37
CA ASN A 6 9.14 0.72 -0.77
C ASN A 6 9.51 1.66 -1.91
N ALA A 7 9.25 1.26 -3.16
CA ALA A 7 9.21 2.23 -4.24
C ALA A 7 8.34 3.40 -3.74
N ARG A 8 8.79 4.65 -3.92
CA ARG A 8 8.06 5.81 -3.41
C ARG A 8 6.71 5.86 -4.10
N LEU A 9 5.71 5.26 -3.46
CA LEU A 9 4.33 5.30 -3.91
C LEU A 9 3.94 6.77 -3.94
N THR A 10 3.49 7.26 -5.09
CA THR A 10 3.04 8.64 -5.23
C THR A 10 1.86 8.87 -4.28
N PRO A 11 1.60 10.11 -3.84
CA PRO A 11 0.45 10.42 -2.99
C PRO A 11 -0.87 9.89 -3.56
N LEU A 12 -1.09 10.08 -4.87
CA LEU A 12 -2.27 9.56 -5.58
C LEU A 12 -2.40 8.04 -5.46
N ARG A 13 -1.31 7.29 -5.70
CA ARG A 13 -1.32 5.82 -5.59
C ARG A 13 -1.58 5.33 -4.15
N ARG A 14 -1.23 6.12 -3.13
CA ARG A 14 -1.57 5.79 -1.73
C ARG A 14 -3.05 5.98 -1.46
N GLU A 15 -3.65 7.04 -1.99
CA GLU A 15 -5.09 7.30 -1.86
C GLU A 15 -5.89 6.20 -2.58
N GLU A 16 -5.52 5.84 -3.82
CA GLU A 16 -6.11 4.71 -4.54
C GLU A 16 -6.03 3.41 -3.74
N MET A 17 -4.85 3.11 -3.18
CA MET A 17 -4.65 1.92 -2.34
C MET A 17 -5.52 1.96 -1.08
N ALA A 18 -5.60 3.11 -0.42
CA ALA A 18 -6.39 3.26 0.80
C ALA A 18 -7.88 3.05 0.53
N ILE A 19 -8.40 3.66 -0.54
CA ILE A 19 -9.78 3.49 -0.99
C ILE A 19 -10.06 2.02 -1.28
N ALA A 20 -9.21 1.33 -2.04
CA ALA A 20 -9.39 -0.08 -2.36
C ALA A 20 -9.42 -0.99 -1.10
N VAL A 21 -8.69 -0.63 -0.04
CA VAL A 21 -8.71 -1.37 1.23
C VAL A 21 -9.93 -1.02 2.07
N LEU A 22 -10.35 0.24 2.12
CA LEU A 22 -11.54 0.69 2.88
C LEU A 22 -12.84 0.19 2.26
N ASP A 23 -12.91 0.13 0.94
CA ASP A 23 -14.06 -0.40 0.18
C ASP A 23 -14.14 -1.93 0.25
N GLY A 24 -13.16 -2.58 0.89
CA GLY A 24 -13.08 -4.04 1.01
C GLY A 24 -12.68 -4.76 -0.28
N ALA A 25 -12.40 -4.03 -1.36
CA ALA A 25 -11.95 -4.58 -2.64
C ALA A 25 -10.60 -5.30 -2.54
N LEU A 26 -9.71 -4.85 -1.63
CA LEU A 26 -8.43 -5.49 -1.33
C LEU A 26 -8.22 -5.66 0.18
N THR A 27 -7.76 -6.84 0.59
CA THR A 27 -7.22 -7.00 1.95
C THR A 27 -5.88 -6.27 2.10
N LYS A 28 -5.48 -5.93 3.33
CA LYS A 28 -4.18 -5.29 3.60
C LYS A 28 -2.98 -6.08 3.04
N ALA A 29 -3.09 -7.42 3.02
CA ALA A 29 -2.07 -8.30 2.46
C ALA A 29 -2.03 -8.25 0.92
N GLN A 30 -3.20 -8.25 0.27
CA GLN A 30 -3.28 -8.10 -1.19
C GLN A 30 -2.80 -6.72 -1.63
N ALA A 31 -3.18 -5.66 -0.94
CA ALA A 31 -2.73 -4.30 -1.23
C ALA A 31 -1.20 -4.17 -1.11
N ALA A 32 -0.58 -4.82 -0.13
CA ALA A 32 0.89 -4.85 0.01
C ALA A 32 1.59 -5.43 -1.24
N LEU A 33 1.03 -6.50 -1.81
CA LEU A 33 1.56 -7.14 -3.01
C LEU A 33 1.29 -6.30 -4.27
N VAL A 34 0.06 -5.83 -4.46
CA VAL A 34 -0.36 -5.05 -5.64
C VAL A 34 0.41 -3.74 -5.76
N TYR A 35 0.60 -3.05 -4.65
CA TYR A 35 1.29 -1.75 -4.64
C TYR A 35 2.79 -1.87 -4.33
N ALA A 36 3.33 -3.09 -4.24
CA ALA A 36 4.74 -3.37 -3.94
C ALA A 36 5.25 -2.59 -2.69
N VAL A 37 4.44 -2.59 -1.63
CA VAL A 37 4.75 -1.94 -0.34
C VAL A 37 4.64 -2.93 0.81
N SER A 38 5.31 -2.64 1.92
CA SER A 38 5.11 -3.43 3.14
C SER A 38 3.71 -3.23 3.74
N SER A 39 3.18 -4.24 4.42
CA SER A 39 1.90 -4.18 5.16
C SER A 39 1.84 -3.06 6.21
N LYS A 40 3.00 -2.65 6.73
CA LYS A 40 3.14 -1.49 7.63
C LYS A 40 2.83 -0.16 6.92
N ILE A 41 3.19 -0.04 5.64
CA ILE A 41 2.85 1.15 4.84
C ILE A 41 1.37 1.12 4.50
N VAL A 42 0.82 -0.04 4.12
CA VAL A 42 -0.62 -0.19 3.88
C VAL A 42 -1.39 0.27 5.12
N SER A 43 -1.06 -0.26 6.30
CA SER A 43 -1.72 0.09 7.57
C SER A 43 -1.47 1.51 8.09
N ARG A 44 -0.61 2.30 7.42
CA ARG A 44 -0.43 3.73 7.69
C ARG A 44 -1.29 4.58 6.76
N CYS A 45 -1.59 4.07 5.56
CA CYS A 45 -2.34 4.79 4.53
C CYS A 45 -3.86 4.58 4.68
N VAL A 46 -4.28 3.45 5.25
CA VAL A 46 -5.61 3.23 5.83
C VAL A 46 -5.57 3.45 7.33
#